data_AF-A0A2X3LTG0-F1
#
_entry.id   AF-A0A2X3LTG0-F1
#
_cell.length_a   1.000
_cell.length_b   1.000
_cell.length_c   1.000
_cell.angle_alpha   90.00
_cell.angle_beta   90.00
_cell.angle_gamma   90.00
#
_symmetry.space_group_name_H-M   'P 1'
#
loop_
_entity.id
_entity.type
_entity.pdbx_description
1 polymer ?
#
loop_
_entity_poly.entity_id
_entity_poly.type
_entity_poly.pdbx_seq_one_letter_code
_entity_poly.pdbx_strand_id
1 'polypeptide(L)'
;MIYAQGYDIKASCHASRQSLSGITQDWSVADGQWLVFSDMTNNASGGAVFLQQGAEFSLLPENETGMTLFANNTVTGEYNNGGAIFAKENSTLNLTDVIFSGNVAGGYGGAIYSLY
;
A
#
# COMPACT_ATOMS: atom_id res chain seq x y z
N MET A 1 8.83 -16.49 7.35
CA MET A 1 7.94 -15.33 7.16
C MET A 1 6.75 -15.80 6.37
N ILE A 2 5.53 -15.47 6.79
CA ILE A 2 4.32 -15.75 5.99
C ILE A 2 4.15 -14.56 5.06
N TYR A 3 4.06 -14.83 3.76
CA TYR A 3 3.74 -13.81 2.76
C TYR A 3 2.23 -13.79 2.57
N ALA A 4 1.60 -12.62 2.72
CA ALA A 4 0.18 -12.48 2.44
C ALA A 4 -0.07 -12.31 0.95
N GLN A 5 -1.09 -13.03 0.49
CA GLN A 5 -1.81 -12.81 -0.76
C GLN A 5 -3.28 -13.08 -0.43
N GLY A 6 -4.15 -12.08 -0.52
CA GLY A 6 -5.58 -12.27 -0.35
C GLY A 6 -6.26 -11.22 0.53
N TYR A 7 -7.59 -11.33 0.56
CA TYR A 7 -8.52 -10.33 1.11
C TYR A 7 -8.68 -10.39 2.63
N ASP A 8 -8.15 -11.42 3.30
CA ASP A 8 -8.40 -11.63 4.73
C ASP A 8 -7.12 -12.09 5.44
N ILE A 9 -6.54 -11.19 6.24
CA ILE A 9 -5.25 -11.36 6.91
C ILE A 9 -5.48 -11.89 8.32
N LYS A 10 -5.49 -13.22 8.45
CA LYS A 10 -5.71 -13.92 9.73
C LYS A 10 -4.46 -14.06 10.60
N ALA A 11 -3.28 -13.78 10.06
CA ALA A 11 -2.02 -13.83 10.78
C ALA A 11 -1.08 -12.75 10.25
N SER A 12 -0.28 -12.17 11.16
CA SER A 12 0.68 -11.12 10.82
C SER A 12 1.67 -11.58 9.75
N CYS A 13 1.89 -10.73 8.75
CA CYS A 13 2.57 -11.12 7.53
C CYS A 13 3.14 -9.92 6.77
N HIS A 14 4.12 -10.19 5.90
CA HIS A 14 4.57 -9.22 4.91
C HIS A 14 3.83 -9.41 3.59
N ALA A 15 3.36 -8.33 2.99
CA ALA A 15 2.75 -8.34 1.67
C ALA A 15 3.79 -8.04 0.58
N SER A 16 3.55 -8.58 -0.61
CA SER A 16 4.26 -8.14 -1.81
C SER A 16 3.66 -6.84 -2.34
N ARG A 17 4.39 -6.17 -3.24
CA ARG A 17 3.89 -5.02 -3.98
C ARG A 17 2.54 -5.33 -4.67
N GLN A 18 1.60 -4.39 -4.60
CA GLN A 18 0.33 -4.43 -5.31
C GLN A 18 0.34 -3.44 -6.47
N SER A 19 -0.16 -3.89 -7.63
CA SER A 19 -0.27 -3.06 -8.83
C SER A 19 -1.64 -3.30 -9.45
N LEU A 20 -2.58 -2.40 -9.20
CA LEU A 20 -4.00 -2.57 -9.52
C LEU A 20 -4.42 -1.64 -10.65
N SER A 21 -5.30 -2.13 -11.52
CA SER A 21 -5.75 -1.41 -12.71
C SER A 21 -7.19 -1.76 -13.04
N GLY A 22 -8.12 -0.83 -12.81
CA GLY A 22 -9.56 -1.04 -13.11
C GLY A 22 -10.21 -2.19 -12.34
N ILE A 23 -9.67 -2.53 -11.16
CA ILE A 23 -10.19 -3.56 -10.28
C ILE A 23 -10.32 -3.04 -8.86
N THR A 24 -11.23 -3.65 -8.09
CA THR A 24 -11.38 -3.41 -6.66
C THR A 24 -10.74 -4.55 -5.87
N GLN A 25 -10.00 -4.20 -4.82
CA GLN A 25 -9.55 -5.14 -3.79
C GLN A 25 -9.80 -4.57 -2.40
N ASP A 26 -10.38 -5.38 -1.52
CA ASP A 26 -10.64 -5.01 -0.13
C ASP A 26 -9.98 -6.02 0.80
N TRP A 27 -8.97 -5.60 1.57
CA TRP A 27 -8.29 -6.47 2.52
C TRP A 27 -8.65 -6.07 3.95
N SER A 28 -9.06 -7.05 4.74
CA SER A 28 -9.29 -6.91 6.18
C SER A 28 -8.16 -7.53 6.99
N VAL A 29 -7.73 -6.85 8.05
CA VAL A 29 -6.71 -7.36 8.98
C VAL A 29 -7.37 -7.79 10.29
N ALA A 30 -7.22 -9.06 10.65
CA ALA A 30 -7.79 -9.60 11.89
C ALA A 30 -7.21 -8.89 13.12
N ASP A 31 -7.98 -8.89 14.21
CA ASP A 31 -7.59 -8.25 15.46
C ASP A 31 -6.22 -8.74 15.98
N GLY A 32 -5.41 -7.78 16.43
CA GLY A 32 -4.04 -7.99 16.89
C GLY A 32 -3.05 -8.40 15.79
N GLN A 33 -3.46 -8.47 14.52
CA GLN A 33 -2.57 -8.81 13.41
C GLN A 33 -2.06 -7.58 12.67
N TRP A 34 -0.94 -7.78 11.97
CA TRP A 34 -0.25 -6.77 11.19
C TRP A 34 -0.08 -7.18 9.74
N LEU A 35 -0.55 -6.34 8.84
CA LEU A 35 -0.20 -6.39 7.43
C LEU A 35 0.97 -5.42 7.16
N VAL A 36 2.10 -5.94 6.70
CA VAL A 36 3.32 -5.13 6.55
C VAL A 36 3.76 -5.04 5.09
N PHE A 37 3.82 -3.83 4.56
CA PHE A 37 4.51 -3.49 3.32
C PHE A 37 5.80 -2.77 3.67
N SER A 38 6.94 -3.46 3.62
CA SER A 38 8.20 -2.84 4.03
C SER A 38 9.39 -3.10 3.12
N ASP A 39 10.34 -2.17 3.20
CA ASP A 39 11.69 -2.26 2.64
C ASP A 39 11.71 -2.51 1.12
N MET A 40 10.66 -2.08 0.43
CA MET A 40 10.56 -2.20 -1.02
C MET A 40 11.32 -1.06 -1.69
N THR A 41 12.35 -1.40 -2.47
CA THR A 41 13.05 -0.44 -3.32
C THR A 41 12.64 -0.66 -4.77
N ASN A 42 11.92 0.28 -5.37
CA ASN A 42 11.38 0.16 -6.72
C ASN A 42 11.73 1.37 -7.58
N ASN A 43 11.73 1.19 -8.91
CA ASN A 43 11.91 2.29 -9.87
C ASN A 43 10.62 2.77 -10.52
N ALA A 44 9.49 2.22 -10.08
CA ALA A 44 8.15 2.65 -10.45
C ALA A 44 7.44 3.24 -9.23
N SER A 45 6.65 4.29 -9.48
CA SER A 45 5.85 5.00 -8.47
C SER A 45 4.93 4.06 -7.68
N GLY A 46 4.66 4.40 -6.42
CA GLY A 46 3.89 3.55 -5.52
C GLY A 46 4.69 2.31 -5.13
N GLY A 47 5.77 2.51 -4.37
CA GLY A 47 6.76 1.47 -4.09
C GLY A 47 6.14 0.18 -3.57
N ALA A 48 5.11 0.27 -2.72
CA ALA A 48 4.32 -0.84 -2.22
C ALA A 48 2.97 -1.01 -2.94
N VAL A 49 2.28 0.07 -3.29
CA VAL A 49 0.97 0.01 -3.95
C VAL A 49 0.90 1.03 -5.09
N PHE A 50 0.50 0.56 -6.27
CA PHE A 50 0.20 1.41 -7.41
C PHE A 50 -1.23 1.19 -7.90
N LEU A 51 -1.99 2.26 -8.08
CA LEU A 51 -3.38 2.25 -8.53
C LEU A 51 -3.54 3.10 -9.81
N GLN A 52 -4.25 2.57 -10.80
CA GLN A 52 -4.58 3.27 -12.04
C GLN A 52 -5.92 2.81 -12.64
N GLN A 53 -6.39 3.51 -13.67
CA GLN A 53 -7.57 3.16 -14.47
C GLN A 53 -8.83 2.87 -13.63
N GLY A 54 -9.11 3.68 -12.61
CA GLY A 54 -10.26 3.48 -11.73
C GLY A 54 -10.11 2.29 -10.78
N ALA A 55 -8.89 1.90 -10.43
CA ALA A 55 -8.67 0.87 -9.43
C ALA A 55 -9.08 1.35 -8.03
N GLU A 56 -9.56 0.43 -7.22
CA GLU A 56 -9.94 0.69 -5.84
C GLU A 56 -9.18 -0.26 -4.91
N PHE A 57 -8.60 0.29 -3.84
CA PHE A 57 -7.94 -0.51 -2.82
C PHE A 57 -8.34 -0.07 -1.43
N SER A 58 -8.92 -0.99 -0.68
CA SER A 58 -9.27 -0.78 0.72
C SER A 58 -8.40 -1.64 1.63
N LEU A 59 -7.80 -1.01 2.63
CA LEU A 59 -7.11 -1.68 3.74
C LEU A 59 -7.77 -1.24 5.04
N LEU A 60 -8.41 -2.18 5.72
CA LEU A 60 -9.18 -1.93 6.93
C LEU A 60 -8.89 -2.98 8.01
N PRO A 61 -9.06 -2.66 9.30
CA PRO A 61 -9.20 -3.70 10.31
C PRO A 61 -10.46 -4.54 10.03
N GLU A 62 -10.43 -5.83 10.36
CA GLU A 62 -11.64 -6.66 10.38
C GLU A 62 -12.62 -6.17 11.45
N ASN A 63 -12.09 -5.78 12.63
CA ASN A 63 -12.85 -5.13 13.69
C ASN A 63 -12.13 -3.86 14.19
N GLU A 64 -11.36 -3.95 15.29
CA GLU A 64 -10.87 -2.77 16.02
C GLU A 64 -9.35 -2.62 16.04
N THR A 65 -8.59 -3.72 15.96
CA THR A 65 -7.16 -3.70 16.33
C THR A 65 -6.22 -4.24 15.24
N GLY A 66 -6.75 -4.61 14.08
CA GLY A 66 -5.93 -4.96 12.92
C GLY A 66 -5.21 -3.73 12.36
N MET A 67 -3.92 -3.85 12.08
CA MET A 67 -3.09 -2.72 11.65
C MET A 67 -2.42 -2.98 10.30
N THR A 68 -2.25 -1.92 9.52
CA THR A 68 -1.36 -1.94 8.35
C THR A 68 -0.15 -1.04 8.58
N LEU A 69 1.04 -1.52 8.18
CA LEU A 69 2.27 -0.75 8.19
C LEU A 69 2.87 -0.64 6.80
N PHE A 70 3.09 0.59 6.33
CA PHE A 70 3.97 0.90 5.21
C PHE A 70 5.29 1.47 5.74
N ALA A 71 6.37 0.70 5.68
CA ALA A 71 7.66 1.08 6.27
C ALA A 71 8.82 1.06 5.27
N ASN A 72 9.63 2.12 5.22
CA ASN A 72 10.89 2.15 4.45
C ASN A 72 10.75 1.83 2.95
N ASN A 73 9.57 2.06 2.37
CA ASN A 73 9.38 1.87 0.94
C ASN A 73 9.97 3.06 0.20
N THR A 74 10.86 2.79 -0.74
CA THR A 74 11.65 3.79 -1.44
C THR A 74 11.44 3.66 -2.94
N VAL A 75 11.09 4.76 -3.60
CA VAL A 75 11.01 4.81 -5.06
C VAL A 75 12.08 5.73 -5.64
N THR A 76 12.91 5.17 -6.54
CA THR A 76 14.01 5.86 -7.22
C THR A 76 13.93 5.63 -8.73
N GLY A 77 13.83 6.69 -9.53
CA GLY A 77 13.71 6.57 -10.99
C GLY A 77 13.13 7.84 -11.61
N GLU A 78 12.84 7.82 -12.90
CA GLU A 78 12.22 8.96 -13.60
C GLU A 78 10.79 9.21 -13.12
N TYR A 79 10.03 8.13 -12.87
CA TYR A 79 8.66 8.19 -12.35
C TYR A 79 8.63 7.69 -10.91
N ASN A 80 8.98 8.57 -9.97
CA ASN A 80 9.32 8.24 -8.59
C ASN A 80 8.42 8.87 -7.53
N ASN A 81 7.11 8.89 -7.77
CA ASN A 81 6.13 9.43 -6.84
C ASN A 81 5.61 8.38 -5.86
N GLY A 82 5.28 8.80 -4.64
CA GLY A 82 4.68 7.95 -3.61
C GLY A 82 5.59 6.78 -3.23
N GLY A 83 6.47 6.98 -2.25
CA GLY A 83 7.42 5.98 -1.78
C GLY A 83 6.75 4.67 -1.37
N ALA A 84 5.56 4.77 -0.75
CA ALA A 84 4.70 3.63 -0.47
C ALA A 84 3.58 3.50 -1.50
N ILE A 85 2.75 4.53 -1.69
CA ILE A 85 1.51 4.42 -2.47
C ILE A 85 1.46 5.52 -3.54
N PHE A 86 1.13 5.14 -4.77
CA PHE A 86 0.79 6.07 -5.84
C PHE A 86 -0.55 5.69 -6.47
N ALA A 87 -1.49 6.64 -6.49
CA ALA A 87 -2.78 6.50 -7.15
C ALA A 87 -2.92 7.53 -8.28
N LYS A 88 -3.45 7.11 -9.43
CA LYS A 88 -3.74 7.98 -10.58
C LYS A 88 -5.00 7.55 -11.33
N GLU A 89 -5.46 8.36 -12.27
CA GLU A 89 -6.54 8.01 -13.21
C GLU A 89 -7.83 7.59 -12.50
N ASN A 90 -8.39 8.50 -11.69
CA ASN A 90 -9.62 8.28 -10.94
C ASN A 90 -9.62 7.02 -10.04
N SER A 91 -8.47 6.65 -9.48
CA SER A 91 -8.38 5.53 -8.55
C SER A 91 -8.75 5.94 -7.12
N THR A 92 -9.29 4.98 -6.36
CA THR A 92 -9.73 5.17 -4.98
C THR A 92 -8.83 4.40 -4.01
N LEU A 93 -8.43 5.05 -2.92
CA LEU A 93 -7.66 4.44 -1.84
C LEU A 93 -8.39 4.68 -0.52
N ASN A 94 -8.82 3.60 0.15
CA ASN A 94 -9.47 3.65 1.46
C ASN A 94 -8.56 3.01 2.50
N LEU A 95 -8.09 3.78 3.48
CA LEU A 95 -7.14 3.31 4.49
C LEU A 95 -7.66 3.62 5.90
N THR A 96 -7.74 2.60 6.73
CA THR A 96 -8.07 2.71 8.15
C THR A 96 -7.00 1.99 8.97
N ASP A 97 -6.60 2.59 10.10
CA ASP A 97 -5.59 2.03 11.02
C ASP A 97 -4.26 1.66 10.33
N VAL A 98 -3.72 2.66 9.64
CA VAL A 98 -2.49 2.55 8.85
C VAL A 98 -1.39 3.46 9.37
N ILE A 99 -0.18 2.93 9.47
CA ILE A 99 1.03 3.68 9.79
C ILE A 99 1.92 3.80 8.54
N PHE A 100 2.40 5.01 8.28
CA PHE A 100 3.46 5.27 7.30
C PHE A 100 4.73 5.70 8.02
N SER A 101 5.83 4.98 7.82
CA SER A 101 7.12 5.28 8.45
C SER A 101 8.28 5.16 7.46
N GLY A 102 9.17 6.15 7.41
CA GLY A 102 10.41 6.05 6.62
C GLY A 102 10.24 5.87 5.10
N ASN A 103 9.04 6.08 4.54
CA ASN A 103 8.82 5.95 3.09
C ASN A 103 9.38 7.17 2.34
N VAL A 104 10.06 6.93 1.22
CA VAL A 104 10.77 7.96 0.46
C VAL A 104 10.39 7.92 -1.01
N ALA A 105 9.95 9.06 -1.53
CA ALA A 105 9.78 9.31 -2.95
C ALA A 105 10.89 10.26 -3.40
N GLY A 106 11.54 9.96 -4.53
CA GLY A 106 12.42 10.94 -5.18
C GLY A 106 11.64 12.08 -5.85
N GLY A 107 10.35 11.88 -6.12
CA GLY A 107 9.43 12.86 -6.68
C GLY A 107 8.43 13.35 -5.63
N TYR A 108 7.14 13.34 -5.97
CA TYR A 108 6.09 13.83 -5.09
C TYR A 108 5.63 12.79 -4.05
N GLY A 109 5.13 13.29 -2.92
CA GLY A 109 4.29 12.54 -1.99
C GLY A 109 4.98 11.83 -0.84
N GLY A 110 6.31 11.71 -0.81
CA GLY A 110 7.04 11.05 0.29
C GLY A 110 6.58 9.59 0.50
N ALA A 111 5.54 9.39 1.30
CA ALA A 111 4.80 8.14 1.41
C ALA A 111 3.70 7.96 0.34
N ILE A 112 2.78 8.93 0.19
CA ILE A 112 1.60 8.81 -0.68
C ILE A 112 1.57 9.96 -1.68
N TYR A 113 1.37 9.65 -2.96
CA TYR A 113 0.96 10.62 -3.95
C TYR A 113 -0.35 10.18 -4.60
N SER A 114 -1.28 11.11 -4.76
CA SER A 114 -2.51 10.90 -5.53
C SER A 114 -2.58 11.97 -6.61
N LEU A 115 -2.67 11.52 -7.85
CA LEU A 115 -2.79 12.36 -9.03
C LEU A 115 -4.18 12.15 -9.63
N TYR A 116 -4.78 13.25 -10.10
CA TYR A 116 -6.09 13.23 -10.75
C TYR A 116 -6.12 12.27 -11.96
#